data_AF-A0A831XZY2-F1
#
_entry.id   AF-A0A831XZY2-F1
#
_cell.length_a   1.000
_cell.length_b   1.000
_cell.length_c   1.000
_cell.angle_alpha   90.00
_cell.angle_beta   90.00
_cell.angle_gamma   90.00
#
_symmetry.space_group_name_H-M   'P 1'
#
loop_
_entity.id
_entity.type
_entity.pdbx_description
1 polymer ?
#
loop_
_entity_poly.entity_id
_entity_poly.type
_entity_poly.pdbx_seq_one_letter_code
_entity_poly.pdbx_strand_id
1 'polypeptide(L)'
;MSASAPKHHLFTSESVSKGHPDKIADQISDAILDAILTQDPLARVACEALVKTGFVVLAGEVTTSAWVDVDELVRDVIVDIGYTSSELGFDGHTCGVLNAIGKQSSDIAQGVDREDAVNQGAGDQGLMFGYATNETDVLMPAPITYAHRLVQRQSEVREAGILPWLRPDAKSQVTFRYEDGVPVGVDAVVLSTQHNPDIAQSDLHEAVMEEIIKPVLPAEWLDQHT
;
A
#
# COMPACT_ATOMS: atom_id res chain seq x y z
N MET A 1 6.81 -42.92 21.09
CA MET A 1 7.07 -41.50 20.77
C MET A 1 5.77 -40.76 21.04
N SER A 2 5.76 -39.88 22.04
CA SER A 2 4.57 -39.10 22.39
C SER A 2 4.32 -38.10 21.26
N ALA A 3 3.24 -38.27 20.49
CA ALA A 3 2.80 -37.23 19.56
C ALA A 3 2.49 -35.99 20.41
N SER A 4 3.20 -34.88 20.17
CA SER A 4 2.81 -33.60 20.76
C SER A 4 1.40 -33.25 20.29
N ALA A 5 0.55 -32.74 21.18
CA ALA A 5 -0.78 -32.26 20.79
C ALA A 5 -0.65 -31.23 19.65
N PRO A 6 -1.59 -31.23 18.69
CA PRO A 6 -1.56 -30.30 17.56
C PRO A 6 -1.53 -28.86 18.07
N LYS A 7 -0.65 -28.05 17.49
CA LYS A 7 -0.51 -26.65 17.87
C LYS A 7 -1.49 -25.81 17.06
N HIS A 8 -2.60 -25.46 17.69
CA HIS A 8 -3.56 -24.51 17.15
C HIS A 8 -3.19 -23.09 17.56
N HIS A 9 -3.21 -22.15 16.62
CA HIS A 9 -3.12 -20.72 16.91
C HIS A 9 -3.86 -19.88 15.88
N LEU A 10 -4.15 -18.63 16.27
CA LEU A 10 -4.67 -17.61 15.38
C LEU A 10 -3.54 -16.65 15.00
N PHE A 11 -3.51 -16.22 13.75
CA PHE A 11 -2.57 -15.19 13.29
C PHE A 11 -3.31 -14.17 12.42
N THR A 12 -3.05 -12.90 12.67
CA THR A 12 -3.74 -11.79 12.00
C THR A 12 -2.75 -10.96 11.20
N SER A 13 -3.16 -10.52 10.02
CA SER A 13 -2.47 -9.47 9.27
C SER A 13 -3.48 -8.52 8.66
N GLU A 14 -3.01 -7.33 8.32
CA GLU A 14 -3.84 -6.27 7.77
C GLU A 14 -3.18 -5.64 6.53
N SER A 15 -4.00 -4.89 5.79
CA SER A 15 -3.57 -4.10 4.65
C SER A 15 -4.46 -2.90 4.46
N VAL A 16 -4.01 -1.95 3.65
CA VAL A 16 -4.73 -0.74 3.30
C VAL A 16 -4.65 -0.52 1.80
N SER A 17 -5.70 0.06 1.23
CA SER A 17 -5.78 0.37 -0.20
C SER A 17 -4.80 1.46 -0.62
N LYS A 18 -4.65 1.64 -1.93
CA LYS A 18 -3.91 2.77 -2.51
C LYS A 18 -4.50 4.15 -2.17
N GLY A 19 -5.76 4.21 -1.73
CA GLY A 19 -6.40 5.44 -1.27
C GLY A 19 -6.14 5.80 0.19
N HIS A 20 -5.51 4.93 0.98
CA HIS A 20 -5.15 5.26 2.35
C HIS A 20 -4.12 6.41 2.38
N PRO A 21 -4.27 7.44 3.23
CA PRO A 21 -3.41 8.63 3.20
C PRO A 21 -1.91 8.32 3.30
N ASP A 22 -1.52 7.35 4.13
CA ASP A 22 -0.12 6.94 4.21
C ASP A 22 0.36 6.29 2.91
N LYS A 23 -0.50 5.54 2.20
CA LYS A 23 -0.19 4.97 0.89
C LYS A 23 -0.23 5.99 -0.23
N ILE A 24 -1.00 7.07 -0.10
CA ILE A 24 -0.91 8.22 -1.02
C ILE A 24 0.48 8.86 -0.89
N ALA A 25 0.98 9.04 0.34
CA ALA A 25 2.32 9.56 0.59
C ALA A 25 3.41 8.67 -0.05
N ASP A 26 3.36 7.35 0.20
CA ASP A 26 4.28 6.38 -0.43
C ASP A 26 4.26 6.50 -1.96
N GLN A 27 3.06 6.50 -2.58
CA GLN A 27 2.92 6.59 -4.04
C GLN A 27 3.43 7.91 -4.62
N ILE A 28 3.24 9.04 -3.92
CA ILE A 28 3.79 10.33 -4.36
C ILE A 28 5.31 10.31 -4.31
N SER A 29 5.90 9.82 -3.21
CA SER A 29 7.34 9.71 -3.06
C SER A 29 7.97 8.84 -4.15
N ASP A 30 7.38 7.67 -4.41
CA ASP A 30 7.85 6.75 -5.45
C ASP A 30 7.61 7.28 -6.88
N ALA A 31 6.51 8.00 -7.13
CA ALA A 31 6.29 8.62 -8.44
C ALA A 31 7.35 9.68 -8.75
N ILE A 32 7.75 10.48 -7.76
CA ILE A 32 8.84 11.45 -7.90
C ILE A 32 10.17 10.72 -8.15
N LEU A 33 10.44 9.64 -7.42
CA LEU A 33 11.61 8.77 -7.65
C LEU A 33 11.64 8.27 -9.10
N ASP A 34 10.54 7.68 -9.58
CA ASP A 34 10.44 7.12 -10.93
C ASP A 34 10.62 8.19 -12.02
N ALA A 35 9.98 9.34 -11.86
CA ALA A 35 10.08 10.46 -12.81
C ALA A 35 11.52 10.99 -12.92
N ILE A 36 12.25 11.00 -11.80
CA ILE A 36 13.66 11.38 -11.76
C ILE A 36 14.53 10.29 -12.39
N LEU A 37 14.39 9.03 -11.98
CA LEU A 37 15.22 7.91 -12.45
C LEU A 37 15.02 7.61 -13.94
N THR A 38 13.85 7.91 -14.48
CA THR A 38 13.57 7.81 -15.92
C THR A 38 14.47 8.73 -16.75
N GLN A 39 14.83 9.90 -16.21
CA GLN A 39 15.66 10.90 -16.89
C GLN A 39 17.13 10.80 -16.48
N ASP A 40 17.39 10.49 -15.20
CA ASP A 40 18.72 10.41 -14.60
C ASP A 40 18.84 9.14 -13.74
N PRO A 41 19.28 8.01 -14.33
CA PRO A 41 19.40 6.74 -13.62
C PRO A 41 20.43 6.73 -12.49
N LEU A 42 21.29 7.76 -12.40
CA LEU A 42 22.31 7.91 -11.36
C LEU A 42 21.88 8.89 -10.26
N ALA A 43 20.64 9.41 -10.34
CA ALA A 43 20.11 10.31 -9.34
C ALA A 43 20.04 9.66 -7.96
N ARG A 44 20.18 10.50 -6.93
CA ARG A 44 19.98 10.14 -5.53
C ARG A 44 18.73 10.84 -5.05
N VAL A 45 17.74 10.08 -4.60
CA VAL A 45 16.43 10.59 -4.21
C VAL A 45 16.09 10.06 -2.83
N ALA A 46 15.87 10.97 -1.89
CA ALA A 46 15.20 10.71 -0.62
C ALA A 46 14.04 11.70 -0.54
N CYS A 47 12.88 11.31 -1.06
CA CYS A 47 11.70 12.16 -1.14
C CYS A 47 10.67 11.70 -0.11
N GLU A 48 10.28 12.61 0.78
CA GLU A 48 9.30 12.35 1.83
C GLU A 48 8.03 13.14 1.53
N ALA A 49 6.87 12.50 1.68
CA ALA A 49 5.57 13.13 1.49
C ALA A 49 4.76 13.11 2.80
N LEU A 50 4.17 14.26 3.14
CA LEU A 50 3.14 14.38 4.18
C LEU A 50 1.83 14.78 3.50
N VAL A 51 0.79 13.98 3.72
CA VAL A 51 -0.53 14.19 3.11
C VAL A 51 -1.55 14.53 4.20
N LYS A 52 -2.31 15.61 3.99
CA LYS A 52 -3.47 15.96 4.82
C LYS A 52 -4.57 16.58 3.96
N THR A 53 -5.78 16.71 4.52
CA THR A 53 -6.92 17.37 3.88
C THR A 53 -6.51 18.73 3.30
N GLY A 54 -6.54 18.82 1.97
CA GLY A 54 -6.30 20.06 1.22
C GLY A 54 -4.85 20.37 0.90
N PHE A 55 -3.86 19.60 1.36
CA PHE A 55 -2.46 19.85 0.98
C PHE A 55 -1.53 18.63 1.07
N VAL A 56 -0.48 18.68 0.25
CA VAL A 56 0.70 17.80 0.28
C VAL A 56 1.92 18.65 0.61
N VAL A 57 2.77 18.17 1.52
CA VAL A 57 4.10 18.73 1.75
C VAL A 57 5.13 17.70 1.30
N LEU A 58 6.07 18.15 0.48
CA LEU A 58 7.21 17.36 0.04
C LEU A 58 8.49 17.90 0.69
N ALA A 59 9.32 16.98 1.17
CA ALA A 59 10.58 17.28 1.81
C ALA A 59 11.63 16.22 1.45
N GLY A 60 12.84 16.41 1.97
CA GLY A 60 13.96 15.49 1.77
C GLY A 60 15.00 16.05 0.81
N GLU A 61 15.86 15.17 0.31
CA GLU A 61 17.03 15.54 -0.48
C GLU A 61 17.07 14.83 -1.82
N VAL A 62 17.27 15.63 -2.88
CA VAL A 62 17.44 15.12 -4.24
C VAL A 62 18.74 15.65 -4.84
N THR A 63 19.48 14.75 -5.48
CA THR A 63 20.61 15.08 -6.37
C THR A 63 20.35 14.46 -7.72
N THR A 64 20.06 15.30 -8.71
CA THR A 64 19.74 14.88 -10.07
C THR A 64 20.02 16.00 -11.07
N SER A 65 20.19 15.62 -12.33
CA SER A 65 20.13 16.50 -13.50
C SER A 65 18.74 16.55 -14.16
N ALA A 66 17.80 15.70 -13.73
CA ALA A 66 16.44 15.65 -14.23
C ALA A 66 15.66 16.93 -13.89
N TRP A 67 14.69 17.25 -14.75
CA TRP A 67 13.68 18.26 -14.46
C TRP A 67 12.31 17.57 -14.40
N VAL A 68 11.60 17.73 -13.28
CA VAL A 68 10.29 17.13 -13.04
C VAL A 68 9.35 18.24 -12.59
N ASP A 69 8.17 18.34 -13.23
CA ASP A 69 7.08 19.16 -12.71
C ASP A 69 6.42 18.44 -11.53
N VAL A 70 6.92 18.75 -10.34
CA VAL A 70 6.49 18.09 -9.10
C VAL A 70 5.04 18.43 -8.76
N ASP A 71 4.56 19.64 -9.08
CA ASP A 71 3.17 20.01 -8.78
C ASP A 71 2.21 19.22 -9.67
N GLU A 72 2.45 19.17 -10.99
CA GLU A 72 1.63 18.39 -11.92
C GLU A 72 1.64 16.89 -11.55
N LEU A 73 2.83 16.31 -11.34
CA LEU A 73 2.97 14.88 -11.01
C LEU A 73 2.23 14.48 -9.73
N VAL A 74 2.32 15.29 -8.66
CA VAL A 74 1.61 15.01 -7.41
C VAL A 74 0.10 15.00 -7.64
N ARG A 75 -0.42 15.95 -8.43
CA ARG A 75 -1.85 16.05 -8.73
C ARG A 75 -2.33 14.86 -9.53
N ASP A 76 -1.56 14.44 -10.54
CA ASP A 76 -1.88 13.30 -11.37
C ASP A 76 -1.95 12.01 -10.54
N VAL A 77 -0.97 11.77 -9.66
CA VAL A 77 -0.99 10.62 -8.73
C VAL A 77 -2.25 10.62 -7.87
N ILE A 78 -2.64 11.76 -7.30
CA ILE A 78 -3.86 11.87 -6.47
C ILE A 78 -5.13 11.59 -7.27
N VAL A 79 -5.20 12.10 -8.50
CA VAL A 79 -6.31 11.88 -9.44
C VAL A 79 -6.41 10.41 -9.84
N ASP A 80 -5.28 9.76 -10.16
CA ASP A 80 -5.19 8.35 -10.55
C ASP A 80 -5.54 7.39 -9.41
N ILE A 81 -5.26 7.78 -8.17
CA ILE A 81 -5.74 7.08 -6.98
C ILE A 81 -7.28 7.16 -6.90
N GLY A 82 -7.88 8.25 -7.39
CA GLY A 82 -9.32 8.47 -7.46
C GLY A 82 -9.84 9.60 -6.59
N TYR A 83 -8.96 10.48 -6.08
CA TYR A 83 -9.35 11.67 -5.33
C TYR A 83 -9.53 12.86 -6.27
N THR A 84 -10.70 12.94 -6.90
CA THR A 84 -11.01 13.92 -7.96
C THR A 84 -12.04 14.99 -7.54
N SER A 85 -12.44 15.01 -6.27
CA SER A 85 -13.44 15.94 -5.75
C SER A 85 -13.32 16.12 -4.25
N SER A 86 -13.50 17.35 -3.78
CA SER A 86 -13.48 17.69 -2.36
C SER A 86 -14.53 16.92 -1.52
N GLU A 87 -15.60 16.40 -2.15
CA GLU A 87 -16.61 15.55 -1.51
C GLU A 87 -16.06 14.20 -1.02
N LEU A 88 -14.93 13.76 -1.58
CA LEU A 88 -14.21 12.55 -1.18
C LEU A 88 -13.32 12.79 0.06
N GLY A 89 -13.17 14.05 0.48
CA GLY A 89 -12.29 14.47 1.57
C GLY A 89 -10.88 14.87 1.13
N PHE A 90 -10.56 14.68 -0.16
CA PHE A 90 -9.31 15.11 -0.79
C PHE A 90 -9.48 15.22 -2.31
N ASP A 91 -8.72 16.10 -2.96
CA ASP A 91 -8.94 16.48 -4.35
C ASP A 91 -7.65 16.96 -5.02
N GLY A 92 -7.14 16.17 -5.98
CA GLY A 92 -5.91 16.48 -6.71
C GLY A 92 -6.02 17.75 -7.56
N HIS A 93 -7.22 18.16 -7.97
CA HIS A 93 -7.40 19.36 -8.79
C HIS A 93 -7.31 20.66 -7.97
N THR A 94 -7.50 20.58 -6.64
CA THR A 94 -7.61 21.78 -5.78
C THR A 94 -6.64 21.78 -4.60
N CYS A 95 -5.97 20.67 -4.30
CA CYS A 95 -5.02 20.61 -3.19
C CYS A 95 -3.83 21.57 -3.39
N GLY A 96 -3.31 22.11 -2.29
CA GLY A 96 -2.03 22.81 -2.29
C GLY A 96 -0.87 21.82 -2.30
N VAL A 97 0.19 22.13 -3.05
CA VAL A 97 1.45 21.37 -3.02
C VAL A 97 2.55 22.31 -2.52
N LEU A 98 3.14 21.97 -1.37
CA LEU A 98 4.29 22.68 -0.82
C LEU A 98 5.54 21.85 -1.07
N ASN A 99 6.38 22.31 -2.00
CA ASN A 99 7.66 21.67 -2.28
C ASN A 99 8.79 22.32 -1.46
N ALA A 100 9.35 21.56 -0.53
CA ALA A 100 10.51 21.93 0.28
C ALA A 100 11.70 20.98 0.06
N ILE A 101 11.76 20.30 -1.09
CA ILE A 101 12.87 19.40 -1.46
C ILE A 101 14.15 20.23 -1.61
N GLY A 102 15.19 19.80 -0.91
CA GLY A 102 16.52 20.41 -0.94
C GLY A 102 17.52 19.60 -1.76
N LYS A 103 18.73 20.16 -1.90
CA LYS A 103 19.88 19.43 -2.44
C LYS A 103 20.50 18.54 -1.35
N GLN A 104 20.96 17.34 -1.71
CA GLN A 104 21.68 16.47 -0.78
C GLN A 104 22.94 17.12 -0.21
N SER A 105 23.22 16.84 1.07
CA SER A 105 24.43 17.29 1.75
C SER A 105 25.70 16.73 1.08
N SER A 106 26.70 17.59 0.85
CA SER A 106 28.00 17.20 0.31
C SER A 106 28.78 16.24 1.19
N ASP A 107 28.47 16.19 2.49
CA ASP A 107 29.19 15.36 3.46
C ASP A 107 28.73 13.90 3.39
N ILE A 108 27.47 13.67 3.02
CA ILE A 108 26.91 12.33 2.77
C ILE A 108 27.44 11.78 1.44
N ALA A 109 27.48 12.60 0.39
CA ALA A 109 27.98 12.20 -0.92
C ALA A 109 29.41 11.64 -0.86
N GLN A 110 30.31 12.30 -0.11
CA GLN A 110 31.70 11.86 0.07
C GLN A 110 31.84 10.50 0.79
N GLY A 111 30.91 10.16 1.68
CA GLY A 111 30.91 8.88 2.40
C GLY A 111 30.43 7.71 1.55
N VAL A 112 29.62 8.00 0.52
CA VAL A 112 28.93 7.01 -0.30
C VAL A 112 29.59 6.85 -1.67
N ASP A 113 30.08 7.91 -2.30
CA ASP A 113 30.66 7.85 -3.65
C ASP A 113 31.95 7.03 -3.69
N ARG A 114 32.00 6.02 -4.56
CA ARG A 114 33.16 5.18 -4.83
C ARG A 114 33.30 4.96 -6.33
N GLU A 115 34.53 4.86 -6.82
CA GLU A 115 34.81 4.70 -8.26
C GLU A 115 34.38 3.31 -8.82
N ASP A 116 34.19 2.31 -7.95
CA ASP A 116 33.81 0.95 -8.31
C ASP A 116 32.57 0.52 -7.51
N ALA A 117 31.58 -0.04 -8.21
CA ALA A 117 30.33 -0.55 -7.67
C ALA A 117 30.55 -1.61 -6.57
N VAL A 118 31.62 -2.40 -6.64
CA VAL A 118 31.94 -3.41 -5.61
C VAL A 118 32.32 -2.76 -4.28
N ASN A 119 32.85 -1.54 -4.31
CA ASN A 119 33.26 -0.80 -3.13
C ASN A 119 32.16 0.14 -2.60
N GLN A 120 31.00 0.19 -3.27
CA GLN A 120 29.88 1.04 -2.90
C GLN A 120 29.42 0.74 -1.47
N GLY A 121 29.59 1.71 -0.57
CA GLY A 121 29.12 1.60 0.81
C GLY A 121 27.60 1.72 0.90
N ALA A 122 27.02 1.20 1.99
CA ALA A 122 25.62 1.43 2.32
C ALA A 122 25.36 2.93 2.55
N GLY A 123 24.18 3.41 2.15
CA GLY A 123 23.77 4.81 2.37
C GLY A 123 23.50 5.14 3.84
N ASP A 124 23.17 4.15 4.65
CA ASP A 124 22.99 4.25 6.10
C ASP A 124 23.24 2.87 6.76
N GLN A 125 23.36 2.85 8.08
CA GLN A 125 23.36 1.62 8.88
C GLN A 125 21.95 0.98 8.89
N GLY A 126 21.87 -0.35 8.88
CA GLY A 126 20.57 -1.02 8.88
C GLY A 126 20.63 -2.53 9.10
N LEU A 127 19.45 -3.12 9.29
CA LEU A 127 19.23 -4.56 9.40
C LEU A 127 18.06 -4.94 8.48
N MET A 128 18.25 -6.00 7.69
CA MET A 128 17.27 -6.45 6.70
C MET A 128 16.90 -7.91 6.95
N PHE A 129 15.62 -8.25 6.83
CA PHE A 129 15.11 -9.61 6.88
C PHE A 129 14.42 -9.95 5.57
N GLY A 130 14.75 -11.12 5.01
CA GLY A 130 13.98 -11.73 3.93
C GLY A 130 13.17 -12.89 4.49
N TYR A 131 11.93 -13.06 4.04
CA TYR A 131 11.06 -14.17 4.43
C TYR A 131 10.37 -14.76 3.21
N ALA A 132 10.18 -16.08 3.21
CA ALA A 132 9.40 -16.81 2.23
C ALA A 132 8.79 -18.06 2.89
N THR A 133 7.59 -18.43 2.45
CA THR A 133 6.86 -19.61 2.95
C THR A 133 6.00 -20.18 1.82
N ASN A 134 5.78 -21.48 1.78
CA ASN A 134 4.98 -22.13 0.73
C ASN A 134 3.48 -22.20 1.05
N GLU A 135 3.00 -21.40 2.02
CA GLU A 135 1.58 -21.28 2.37
C GLU A 135 0.72 -20.75 1.21
N THR A 136 1.32 -20.02 0.27
CA THR A 136 0.66 -19.48 -0.92
C THR A 136 1.51 -19.71 -2.18
N ASP A 137 0.88 -19.55 -3.35
CA ASP A 137 1.52 -19.66 -4.67
C ASP A 137 2.58 -18.57 -4.93
N VAL A 138 2.44 -17.42 -4.27
CA VAL A 138 3.38 -16.28 -4.34
C VAL A 138 4.47 -16.33 -3.27
N LEU A 139 4.61 -17.46 -2.57
CA LEU A 139 5.61 -17.71 -1.53
C LEU A 139 5.59 -16.75 -0.32
N MET A 140 4.41 -16.20 -0.01
CA MET A 140 4.18 -15.26 1.10
C MET A 140 3.25 -15.87 2.16
N PRO A 141 3.29 -15.41 3.43
CA PRO A 141 2.34 -15.85 4.45
C PRO A 141 0.90 -15.62 4.00
N ALA A 142 0.01 -16.58 4.25
CA ALA A 142 -1.38 -16.45 3.82
C ALA A 142 -2.08 -15.18 4.38
N PRO A 143 -1.98 -14.83 5.67
CA PRO A 143 -2.70 -13.68 6.25
C PRO A 143 -2.43 -12.36 5.53
N ILE A 144 -1.17 -12.02 5.30
CA ILE A 144 -0.81 -10.77 4.62
C ILE A 144 -1.14 -10.80 3.13
N THR A 145 -0.97 -11.96 2.49
CA THR A 145 -1.30 -12.16 1.07
C THR A 145 -2.78 -11.88 0.81
N TYR A 146 -3.67 -12.45 1.63
CA TYR A 146 -5.10 -12.26 1.46
C TYR A 146 -5.58 -10.88 1.93
N ALA A 147 -4.97 -10.29 2.96
CA ALA A 147 -5.22 -8.89 3.30
C ALA A 147 -4.92 -7.97 2.10
N HIS A 148 -3.75 -8.11 1.46
CA HIS A 148 -3.42 -7.36 0.25
C HIS A 148 -4.41 -7.60 -0.88
N ARG A 149 -4.75 -8.86 -1.17
CA ARG A 149 -5.70 -9.19 -2.24
C ARG A 149 -7.10 -8.61 -2.01
N LEU A 150 -7.55 -8.48 -0.75
CA LEU A 150 -8.85 -7.87 -0.43
C LEU A 150 -8.90 -6.37 -0.77
N VAL A 151 -7.90 -5.59 -0.35
CA VAL A 151 -7.85 -4.15 -0.69
C VAL A 151 -7.52 -3.91 -2.16
N GLN A 152 -6.75 -4.80 -2.79
CA GLN A 152 -6.55 -4.79 -4.24
C GLN A 152 -7.88 -5.00 -4.97
N ARG A 153 -8.64 -6.05 -4.60
CA ARG A 153 -9.93 -6.34 -5.21
C ARG A 153 -10.94 -5.19 -5.00
N GLN A 154 -10.94 -4.56 -3.82
CA GLN A 154 -11.74 -3.36 -3.56
C GLN A 154 -11.41 -2.25 -4.57
N SER A 155 -10.13 -2.03 -4.87
CA SER A 155 -9.71 -1.01 -5.84
C SER A 155 -10.13 -1.38 -7.26
N GLU A 156 -9.98 -2.65 -7.65
CA GLU A 156 -10.39 -3.16 -8.96
C GLU A 156 -11.89 -2.98 -9.22
N VAL A 157 -12.75 -3.36 -8.28
CA VAL A 157 -14.22 -3.25 -8.47
C VAL A 157 -14.70 -1.79 -8.45
N ARG A 158 -14.00 -0.91 -7.73
CA ARG A 158 -14.24 0.53 -7.74
C ARG A 158 -13.86 1.12 -9.11
N GLU A 159 -12.66 0.84 -9.61
CA GLU A 159 -12.16 1.37 -10.88
C GLU A 159 -12.92 0.84 -12.09
N ALA A 160 -13.36 -0.41 -12.02
CA ALA A 160 -14.24 -1.00 -13.03
C ALA A 160 -15.68 -0.47 -12.99
N GLY A 161 -16.04 0.34 -11.98
CA GLY A 161 -17.40 0.85 -11.80
C GLY A 161 -18.43 -0.22 -11.43
N ILE A 162 -18.00 -1.40 -10.98
CA ILE A 162 -18.89 -2.49 -10.53
C ILE A 162 -19.62 -2.07 -9.26
N LEU A 163 -18.87 -1.47 -8.32
CA LEU A 163 -19.41 -0.87 -7.09
C LEU A 163 -19.14 0.64 -7.12
N PRO A 164 -19.94 1.43 -7.87
CA PRO A 164 -19.63 2.83 -8.19
C PRO A 164 -19.75 3.78 -6.98
N TRP A 165 -20.29 3.29 -5.86
CA TRP A 165 -20.41 4.03 -4.60
C TRP A 165 -19.17 3.89 -3.70
N LEU A 166 -18.22 3.02 -4.05
CA LEU A 166 -16.94 2.91 -3.35
C LEU A 166 -16.10 4.15 -3.55
N ARG A 167 -15.40 4.55 -2.48
CA ARG A 167 -14.41 5.62 -2.49
C ARG A 167 -13.01 5.03 -2.29
N PRO A 168 -11.93 5.81 -2.51
CA PRO A 168 -10.58 5.26 -2.59
C PRO A 168 -10.04 4.63 -1.29
N ASP A 169 -10.38 5.15 -0.10
CA ASP A 169 -9.83 4.62 1.17
C ASP A 169 -10.52 3.32 1.60
N ALA A 170 -9.71 2.34 2.00
CA ALA A 170 -10.15 1.05 2.51
C ALA A 170 -9.03 0.34 3.29
N LYS A 171 -9.44 -0.52 4.22
CA LYS A 171 -8.59 -1.32 5.10
C LYS A 171 -9.14 -2.74 5.19
N SER A 172 -8.27 -3.72 5.17
CA SER A 172 -8.60 -5.13 5.37
C SER A 172 -7.81 -5.69 6.54
N GLN A 173 -8.41 -6.57 7.32
CA GLN A 173 -7.73 -7.39 8.32
C GLN A 173 -8.29 -8.81 8.23
N VAL A 174 -7.40 -9.81 8.21
CA VAL A 174 -7.78 -11.22 8.15
C VAL A 174 -7.07 -11.99 9.25
N THR A 175 -7.84 -12.75 10.02
CA THR A 175 -7.34 -13.68 11.03
C THR A 175 -7.46 -15.10 10.50
N PHE A 176 -6.33 -15.80 10.44
CA PHE A 176 -6.25 -17.19 9.99
C PHE A 176 -6.14 -18.14 11.18
N ARG A 177 -6.79 -19.30 11.05
CA ARG A 177 -6.58 -20.47 11.90
C ARG A 177 -5.43 -21.30 11.35
N TYR A 178 -4.48 -21.63 12.20
CA TYR A 178 -3.35 -22.48 11.88
C TYR A 178 -3.35 -23.76 12.70
N GLU A 179 -3.00 -24.87 12.07
CA GLU A 179 -2.74 -26.16 12.70
C GLU A 179 -1.35 -26.65 12.31
N ASP A 180 -0.48 -26.88 13.30
CA ASP A 180 0.88 -27.36 13.09
C ASP A 180 1.69 -26.53 12.07
N GLY A 181 1.40 -25.23 12.01
CA GLY A 181 2.07 -24.27 11.12
C GLY A 181 1.45 -24.14 9.72
N VAL A 182 0.35 -24.82 9.44
CA VAL A 182 -0.36 -24.76 8.16
C VAL A 182 -1.67 -23.97 8.32
N PRO A 183 -1.99 -23.02 7.41
CA PRO A 183 -3.28 -22.35 7.43
C PRO A 183 -4.40 -23.33 7.05
N VAL A 184 -5.46 -23.40 7.87
CA VAL A 184 -6.58 -24.34 7.68
C VAL A 184 -7.93 -23.65 7.48
N GLY A 185 -8.01 -22.34 7.69
CA GLY A 185 -9.24 -21.58 7.50
C GLY A 185 -9.14 -20.14 7.99
N VAL A 186 -10.20 -19.37 7.76
CA VAL A 186 -10.31 -17.97 8.20
C VAL A 186 -11.24 -17.87 9.40
N ASP A 187 -10.73 -17.28 10.48
CA ASP A 187 -11.45 -17.05 11.74
C ASP A 187 -12.27 -15.75 11.71
N ALA A 188 -11.73 -14.70 11.09
CA ALA A 188 -12.41 -13.42 10.98
C ALA A 188 -11.89 -12.62 9.79
N VAL A 189 -12.81 -11.88 9.14
CA VAL A 189 -12.50 -10.89 8.10
C VAL A 189 -13.11 -9.56 8.49
N VAL A 190 -12.30 -8.51 8.46
CA VAL A 190 -12.77 -7.13 8.60
C VAL A 190 -12.38 -6.37 7.34
N LEU A 191 -13.35 -5.84 6.61
CA LEU A 191 -13.13 -4.89 5.52
C LEU A 191 -13.85 -3.58 5.86
N SER A 192 -13.08 -2.53 6.09
CA SER A 192 -13.61 -1.16 6.22
C SER A 192 -13.33 -0.44 4.92
N THR A 193 -14.36 0.05 4.24
CA THR A 193 -14.22 0.79 2.99
C THR A 193 -14.94 2.12 3.09
N GLN A 194 -14.35 3.17 2.54
CA GLN A 194 -15.00 4.45 2.35
C GLN A 194 -16.06 4.30 1.25
N HIS A 195 -17.22 4.93 1.42
CA HIS A 195 -18.35 4.83 0.52
C HIS A 195 -19.18 6.10 0.48
N ASN A 196 -20.06 6.23 -0.52
CA ASN A 196 -21.08 7.27 -0.55
C ASN A 196 -22.10 7.08 0.59
N PRO A 197 -22.64 8.18 1.16
CA PRO A 197 -23.55 8.11 2.30
C PRO A 197 -24.91 7.47 1.98
N ASP A 198 -25.26 7.35 0.69
CA ASP A 198 -26.60 6.91 0.26
C ASP A 198 -26.77 5.39 0.22
N ILE A 199 -25.69 4.60 0.34
CA ILE A 199 -25.81 3.14 0.37
C ILE A 199 -26.25 2.65 1.75
N ALA A 200 -27.23 1.73 1.77
CA ALA A 200 -27.67 1.07 2.99
C ALA A 200 -26.62 0.08 3.49
N GLN A 201 -26.49 -0.05 4.81
CA GLN A 201 -25.50 -0.95 5.43
C GLN A 201 -25.65 -2.42 5.02
N SER A 202 -26.89 -2.89 4.80
CA SER A 202 -27.16 -4.26 4.34
C SER A 202 -26.59 -4.50 2.94
N ASP A 203 -26.82 -3.56 2.04
CA ASP A 203 -26.46 -3.67 0.63
C ASP A 203 -24.94 -3.52 0.47
N LEU A 204 -24.32 -2.65 1.28
CA LEU A 204 -22.86 -2.55 1.38
C LEU A 204 -22.26 -3.89 1.82
N HIS A 205 -22.80 -4.49 2.88
CA HIS A 205 -22.28 -5.74 3.41
C HIS A 205 -22.41 -6.88 2.41
N GLU A 206 -23.57 -7.03 1.76
CA GLU A 206 -23.79 -8.03 0.71
C GLU A 206 -22.84 -7.82 -0.47
N ALA A 207 -22.74 -6.61 -1.00
CA ALA A 207 -21.87 -6.30 -2.12
C ALA A 207 -20.38 -6.54 -1.79
N VAL A 208 -19.92 -6.13 -0.60
CA VAL A 208 -18.55 -6.42 -0.14
C VAL A 208 -18.31 -7.93 -0.04
N MET A 209 -19.28 -8.68 0.48
CA MET A 209 -19.16 -10.13 0.60
C MET A 209 -19.05 -10.81 -0.78
N GLU A 210 -19.96 -10.49 -1.71
CA GLU A 210 -20.05 -11.17 -3.01
C GLU A 210 -18.98 -10.70 -4.00
N GLU A 211 -18.64 -9.41 -4.03
CA GLU A 211 -17.76 -8.85 -5.06
C GLU A 211 -16.29 -8.75 -4.62
N ILE A 212 -16.01 -8.79 -3.31
CA ILE A 212 -14.66 -8.61 -2.75
C ILE A 212 -14.21 -9.82 -1.93
N ILE A 213 -14.94 -10.23 -0.89
CA ILE A 213 -14.46 -11.26 0.05
C ILE A 213 -14.47 -12.66 -0.60
N LYS A 214 -15.62 -13.12 -1.09
CA LYS A 214 -15.78 -14.45 -1.69
C LYS A 214 -14.92 -14.68 -2.94
N PRO A 215 -14.70 -13.69 -3.84
CA PRO A 215 -13.82 -13.88 -4.98
C PRO A 215 -12.33 -13.98 -4.61
N VAL A 216 -11.94 -13.48 -3.44
CA VAL A 216 -10.53 -13.43 -2.99
C VAL A 216 -10.18 -14.61 -2.09
N LEU A 217 -11.03 -14.94 -1.12
CA LEU A 217 -10.76 -15.99 -0.15
C LEU A 217 -11.21 -17.37 -0.69
N PRO A 218 -10.41 -18.43 -0.52
CA PRO A 218 -10.83 -19.79 -0.87
C PRO A 218 -12.13 -20.16 -0.17
N ALA A 219 -13.08 -20.71 -0.93
CA ALA A 219 -14.41 -21.01 -0.42
C ALA A 219 -14.37 -22.04 0.72
N GLU A 220 -13.41 -22.96 0.69
CA GLU A 220 -13.17 -23.95 1.74
C GLU A 220 -12.69 -23.37 3.07
N TRP A 221 -12.22 -22.12 3.09
CA TRP A 221 -11.76 -21.43 4.30
C TRP A 221 -12.82 -20.51 4.91
N LEU A 222 -13.94 -20.31 4.20
CA LEU A 222 -15.10 -19.57 4.66
C LEU A 222 -16.18 -20.54 5.13
N ASP A 223 -16.44 -20.55 6.43
CA ASP A 223 -17.45 -21.43 7.04
C ASP A 223 -18.34 -20.65 8.01
N GLN A 224 -19.29 -21.35 8.67
CA GLN A 224 -20.23 -20.75 9.62
C GLN A 224 -19.57 -20.19 10.90
N HIS A 225 -18.28 -20.47 11.09
CA HIS A 225 -17.45 -19.99 12.20
C HIS A 225 -16.47 -18.88 11.75
N THR A 226 -16.50 -18.48 10.48
CA THR A 226 -15.80 -17.29 9.96
C THR A 226 -16.58 -16.01 10.22
#